data_AF-A0A8C9T184-F1
#
_entry.id   AF-A0A8C9T184-F1
#
_cell.length_a   1.000
_cell.length_b   1.000
_cell.length_c   1.000
_cell.angle_alpha   90.00
_cell.angle_beta   90.00
_cell.angle_gamma   90.00
#
_symmetry.space_group_name_H-M   'P 1'
#
loop_
_entity.id
_entity.type
_entity.pdbx_description
1 polymer ?
#
loop_
_entity_poly.entity_id
_entity_poly.type
_entity_poly.pdbx_seq_one_letter_code
_entity_poly.pdbx_strand_id
1 'polypeptide(L)'
;MCVSLSCSQAPVFRIALALLALAVACSAQCFLQPLEVKDPKKPPEGCLDSEGKMHKFGSQWVTPNCLDCSCSTEAMSCCTMIPTVVSMPPRCKMLVNEKSCTYKMVMKANLNLPCVLK
;
A
#
# COMPACT_ATOMS: atom_id res chain seq x y z
N MET A 1 -6.25 7.14 -12.70
CA MET A 1 -6.77 8.04 -13.76
C MET A 1 -7.23 7.19 -14.92
N CYS A 2 -8.54 7.21 -15.21
CA CYS A 2 -9.13 6.58 -16.38
C CYS A 2 -8.75 7.39 -17.62
N VAL A 3 -8.17 6.76 -18.64
CA VAL A 3 -8.25 7.30 -20.01
C VAL A 3 -8.49 6.14 -20.97
N SER A 4 -9.73 6.10 -21.46
CA SER A 4 -10.13 5.38 -22.67
C SER A 4 -9.55 6.06 -23.91
N LEU A 5 -8.94 5.29 -24.83
CA LEU A 5 -8.92 5.64 -26.26
C LEU A 5 -8.77 4.37 -27.11
N SER A 6 -9.67 4.28 -28.08
CA SER A 6 -9.93 3.15 -28.96
C SER A 6 -9.05 3.16 -30.22
N CYS A 7 -8.90 1.96 -30.78
CA CYS A 7 -8.85 1.63 -32.22
C CYS A 7 -7.51 1.60 -32.98
N SER A 8 -7.24 0.41 -33.54
CA SER A 8 -6.50 0.12 -34.78
C SER A 8 -4.97 -0.08 -34.74
N GLN A 9 -4.50 -1.28 -34.33
CA GLN A 9 -3.33 -2.01 -34.90
C GLN A 9 -3.07 -3.34 -34.13
N ALA A 10 -3.61 -4.45 -34.64
CA ALA A 10 -3.94 -5.64 -33.84
C ALA A 10 -2.81 -6.59 -33.34
N PRO A 11 -1.58 -6.67 -33.90
CA PRO A 11 -0.57 -7.59 -33.36
C PRO A 11 0.46 -6.94 -32.43
N VAL A 12 0.93 -5.71 -32.71
CA VAL A 12 1.96 -5.03 -31.91
C VAL A 12 1.39 -4.51 -30.59
N PHE A 13 0.12 -4.07 -30.61
CA PHE A 13 -0.59 -3.56 -29.45
C PHE A 13 -0.75 -4.61 -28.36
N ARG A 14 -0.85 -5.91 -28.70
CA ARG A 14 -1.02 -6.99 -27.72
C ARG A 14 0.24 -7.27 -26.91
N ILE A 15 1.41 -7.23 -27.55
CA ILE A 15 2.70 -7.41 -26.87
C ILE A 15 2.97 -6.18 -25.98
N ALA A 16 2.71 -4.98 -26.51
CA ALA A 16 2.80 -3.76 -25.72
C ALA A 16 1.83 -3.76 -24.53
N LEU A 17 0.56 -4.15 -24.71
CA LEU A 17 -0.42 -4.26 -23.63
C LEU A 17 -0.01 -5.29 -22.57
N ALA A 18 0.57 -6.42 -22.97
CA ALA A 18 1.03 -7.43 -22.03
C ALA A 18 2.21 -6.92 -21.19
N LEU A 19 3.15 -6.21 -21.81
CA LEU A 19 4.27 -5.58 -21.11
C LEU A 19 3.83 -4.42 -20.21
N LEU A 20 2.86 -3.60 -20.64
CA LEU A 20 2.26 -2.55 -19.80
C LEU A 20 1.41 -3.14 -18.66
N ALA A 21 0.68 -4.23 -18.88
CA ALA A 21 -0.11 -4.91 -17.84
C ALA A 21 0.80 -5.53 -16.76
N LEU A 22 1.96 -6.07 -17.15
CA LEU A 22 3.00 -6.51 -16.21
C LEU A 22 3.57 -5.33 -15.40
N ALA A 23 3.75 -4.16 -16.02
CA ALA A 23 4.18 -2.94 -15.32
C ALA A 23 3.12 -2.40 -14.34
N VAL A 24 1.84 -2.72 -14.54
CA VAL A 24 0.71 -2.32 -13.68
C VAL A 24 0.44 -3.34 -12.55
N ALA A 25 1.23 -4.41 -12.43
CA ALA A 25 1.22 -5.28 -11.25
C ALA A 25 1.97 -4.61 -10.07
N CYS A 26 1.59 -3.38 -9.72
CA CYS A 26 2.02 -2.77 -8.47
C CYS A 26 1.21 -3.43 -7.36
N SER A 27 1.81 -4.36 -6.63
CA SER A 27 1.28 -4.83 -5.35
C SER A 27 1.19 -3.61 -4.43
N ALA A 28 0.02 -2.97 -4.39
CA ALA A 28 -0.21 -1.74 -3.64
C ALA A 28 -0.25 -2.03 -2.14
N GLN A 29 0.91 -2.36 -1.58
CA GLN A 29 1.14 -2.32 -0.14
C GLN A 29 1.37 -0.88 0.32
N CYS A 30 1.67 0.03 -0.60
CA CYS A 30 1.88 1.43 -0.31
C CYS A 30 1.01 2.32 -1.19
N PHE A 31 0.63 3.48 -0.67
CA PHE A 31 0.05 4.56 -1.45
C PHE A 31 0.82 5.86 -1.23
N LEU A 32 0.85 6.67 -2.29
CA LEU A 32 1.39 8.02 -2.27
C LEU A 32 0.22 8.99 -2.39
N GLN A 33 0.12 9.91 -1.45
CA GLN A 33 -0.80 11.03 -1.49
C GLN A 33 0.01 12.31 -1.73
N PRO A 34 -0.04 12.87 -2.95
CA PRO A 34 0.60 14.15 -3.24
C PRO A 34 0.06 15.26 -2.34
N LEU A 35 0.89 16.24 -2.04
CA LEU A 35 0.45 17.41 -1.30
C LEU A 35 -0.49 18.27 -2.15
N GLU A 36 -1.67 18.58 -1.61
CA GLU A 36 -2.62 19.44 -2.31
C GLU A 36 -2.36 20.92 -1.96
N VAL A 37 -1.84 21.66 -2.94
CA VAL A 37 -1.60 23.10 -2.80
C VAL A 37 -2.87 23.85 -3.22
N LYS A 38 -3.71 24.20 -2.23
CA LYS A 38 -4.95 24.95 -2.47
C LYS A 38 -4.72 26.43 -2.78
N ASP A 39 -3.68 27.03 -2.19
CA ASP A 39 -3.29 28.42 -2.40
C ASP A 39 -1.77 28.52 -2.55
N PRO A 40 -1.24 28.97 -3.71
CA PRO A 40 0.20 29.16 -3.91
C PRO A 40 0.84 30.14 -2.91
N LYS A 41 0.07 31.05 -2.31
CA LYS A 41 0.57 32.01 -1.31
C LYS A 41 0.64 31.40 0.10
N LYS A 42 -0.01 30.25 0.33
CA LYS A 42 -0.01 29.55 1.59
C LYS A 42 0.35 28.08 1.36
N PRO A 43 1.65 27.78 1.16
CA PRO A 43 2.09 26.41 0.97
C PRO A 43 1.72 25.54 2.18
N PRO A 44 1.45 24.25 1.97
CA PRO A 44 1.22 23.33 3.06
C PRO A 44 2.45 23.26 3.97
N GLU A 45 2.23 23.24 5.28
CA GLU A 45 3.30 23.13 6.29
C GLU A 45 3.59 21.66 6.68
N GLY A 46 2.88 20.72 6.05
CA GLY A 46 2.94 19.31 6.35
C GLY A 46 1.91 18.48 5.60
N CYS A 47 1.74 17.23 6.02
CA CYS A 47 0.79 16.28 5.46
C CYS A 47 -0.43 16.15 6.38
N LEU A 48 -1.62 16.22 5.79
CA LEU A 48 -2.87 15.89 6.47
C LEU A 48 -3.15 14.40 6.28
N ASP A 49 -3.21 13.64 7.36
CA ASP A 49 -3.56 12.22 7.30
C ASP A 49 -5.08 12.00 7.16
N SER A 50 -5.47 10.73 6.98
CA SER A 50 -6.88 10.34 6.84
C SER A 50 -7.72 10.56 8.10
N GLU A 51 -7.08 10.76 9.26
CA GLU A 51 -7.75 11.08 10.53
C GLU A 51 -7.89 12.59 10.74
N GLY A 52 -7.41 13.40 9.80
CA GLY A 52 -7.45 14.86 9.87
C GLY A 52 -6.34 15.47 10.74
N LYS A 53 -5.29 14.71 11.08
CA LYS A 53 -4.15 15.18 11.84
C LYS A 53 -3.06 15.70 10.91
N MET A 54 -2.52 16.88 11.23
CA MET A 54 -1.39 17.47 10.53
C MET A 54 -0.06 16.94 11.07
N HIS A 55 0.77 16.41 10.18
CA HIS A 55 2.10 15.92 10.45
C HIS A 55 3.13 16.79 9.75
N LYS A 56 4.18 17.20 10.45
CA LYS A 56 5.24 18.07 9.89
C LYS A 56 6.04 17.34 8.82
N PHE A 57 6.64 18.08 7.89
CA PHE A 57 7.61 17.50 6.96
C PHE A 57 8.77 16.81 7.70
N GLY A 58 9.22 15.67 7.16
CA GLY A 58 10.24 14.81 7.74
C GLY A 58 9.74 13.88 8.86
N SER A 59 8.47 13.97 9.25
CA SER A 59 7.91 13.08 10.27
C SER A 59 7.59 11.68 9.73
N GLN A 60 7.61 10.70 10.64
CA GLN A 60 7.19 9.33 10.41
C GLN A 60 6.26 8.91 11.56
N TRP A 61 5.23 8.13 11.26
CA TRP A 61 4.28 7.64 12.24
C TRP A 61 3.60 6.37 11.77
N VAL A 62 3.13 5.57 12.74
CA VAL A 62 2.31 4.39 12.47
C VAL A 62 0.86 4.71 12.78
N THR A 63 -0.04 4.43 11.84
CA THR A 63 -1.48 4.60 12.02
C THR A 63 -2.09 3.42 12.76
N PRO A 64 -3.29 3.57 13.37
CA PRO A 64 -4.03 2.47 13.99
C PRO A 64 -4.33 1.30 13.03
N ASN A 65 -4.37 1.57 11.72
CA ASN A 65 -4.58 0.57 10.68
C ASN A 65 -3.28 -0.11 10.22
N CYS A 66 -2.21 -0.01 11.01
CA CYS A 66 -0.90 -0.59 10.70
C CYS A 66 -0.30 -0.12 9.38
N LEU A 67 -0.48 1.17 9.11
CA LEU A 67 0.25 1.85 8.03
C LEU A 67 1.44 2.58 8.62
N ASP A 68 2.63 2.27 8.14
CA ASP A 68 3.85 3.05 8.37
C ASP A 68 3.88 4.20 7.36
N CYS A 69 3.76 5.42 7.87
CA CYS A 69 3.61 6.63 7.10
C CYS A 69 4.80 7.57 7.27
N SER A 70 5.14 8.28 6.20
CA SER A 70 6.14 9.34 6.18
C SER A 70 5.63 10.55 5.40
N CYS A 71 6.02 11.74 5.83
CA CYS A 71 5.65 13.00 5.18
C CYS A 71 6.87 13.70 4.60
N SER A 72 6.95 13.81 3.26
CA SER A 72 7.95 14.63 2.56
C SER A 72 7.35 15.95 2.09
N THR A 73 8.19 16.83 1.55
CA THR A 73 7.78 18.08 0.89
C THR A 73 7.09 17.86 -0.45
N GLU A 74 7.05 16.63 -0.98
CA GLU A 74 6.33 16.31 -2.22
C GLU A 74 5.04 15.53 -1.97
N ALA A 75 5.08 14.57 -1.04
CA ALA A 75 3.97 13.66 -0.80
C ALA A 75 4.00 13.04 0.61
N MET A 76 2.84 12.52 1.02
CA MET A 76 2.72 11.55 2.10
C MET A 76 2.79 10.14 1.52
N SER A 77 3.68 9.30 2.05
CA SER A 77 3.79 7.89 1.68
C SER A 77 3.38 7.01 2.86
N CYS A 78 2.45 6.08 2.64
CA CYS A 78 1.97 5.17 3.68
C CYS A 78 1.99 3.73 3.16
N CYS A 79 2.55 2.80 3.94
CA CYS A 79 2.69 1.39 3.59
C CYS A 79 2.10 0.47 4.66
N THR A 80 1.40 -0.59 4.27
CA THR A 80 0.95 -1.63 5.21
C THR A 80 2.16 -2.36 5.81
N MET A 81 2.19 -2.44 7.14
CA MET A 81 3.13 -3.29 7.87
C MET A 81 2.71 -4.77 7.83
N ILE A 82 1.45 -5.04 7.48
CA ILE A 82 0.91 -6.39 7.39
C ILE A 82 1.04 -6.89 5.94
N PRO A 83 1.68 -8.03 5.69
CA PRO A 83 1.89 -8.53 4.35
C PRO A 83 0.58 -9.00 3.71
N THR A 84 0.46 -8.75 2.43
CA THR A 84 -0.60 -9.34 1.62
C THR A 84 -0.17 -10.75 1.22
N VAL A 85 -0.90 -11.77 1.68
CA VAL A 85 -0.59 -13.17 1.36
C VAL A 85 -1.30 -13.57 0.07
N VAL A 86 -0.56 -13.70 -1.03
CA VAL A 86 -1.11 -14.06 -2.36
C VAL A 86 -1.68 -15.48 -2.38
N SER A 87 -1.04 -16.42 -1.68
CA SER A 87 -1.50 -17.80 -1.55
C SER A 87 -1.14 -18.34 -0.17
N MET A 88 -2.16 -18.59 0.64
CA MET A 88 -2.01 -19.16 1.98
C MET A 88 -2.53 -20.61 1.97
N PRO A 89 -1.74 -21.60 2.41
CA PRO A 89 -2.21 -22.98 2.49
C PRO A 89 -3.48 -23.09 3.34
N PRO A 90 -4.45 -23.95 2.98
CA PRO A 90 -5.71 -24.08 3.72
C PRO A 90 -5.54 -24.39 5.22
N ARG A 91 -4.44 -25.03 5.59
CA ARG A 91 -4.06 -25.37 6.97
C ARG A 91 -3.51 -24.18 7.78
N CYS A 92 -3.14 -23.09 7.13
CA CYS A 92 -2.51 -21.92 7.76
C CYS A 92 -3.52 -20.79 7.98
N LYS A 93 -3.29 -19.97 9.00
CA LYS A 93 -3.97 -18.70 9.23
C LYS A 93 -2.95 -17.65 9.67
N MET A 94 -3.13 -16.41 9.23
CA MET A 94 -2.40 -15.26 9.74
C MET A 94 -3.14 -14.65 10.93
N LEU A 95 -2.43 -14.45 12.04
CA LEU A 95 -2.89 -13.71 13.20
C LEU A 95 -2.19 -12.35 13.22
N VAL A 96 -2.95 -11.27 13.21
CA VAL A 96 -2.45 -9.89 13.28
C VAL A 96 -2.65 -9.38 14.69
N ASN A 97 -1.61 -8.76 15.25
CA ASN A 97 -1.68 -7.99 16.48
C ASN A 97 -1.69 -6.51 16.11
N GLU A 98 -2.88 -5.93 16.02
CA GLU A 98 -3.10 -4.54 15.61
C GLU A 98 -2.42 -3.52 16.53
N LYS A 99 -2.26 -3.84 17.82
CA LYS A 99 -1.60 -2.94 18.79
C LYS A 99 -0.11 -2.75 18.52
N SER A 100 0.55 -3.79 18.03
CA SER A 100 1.99 -3.79 17.74
C SER A 100 2.29 -3.79 16.24
N CYS A 101 1.24 -3.85 15.41
CA CYS A 101 1.33 -4.05 13.97
C CYS A 101 2.24 -5.20 13.54
N THR A 102 2.20 -6.28 14.32
CA THR A 102 2.93 -7.53 14.04
C THR A 102 1.99 -8.62 13.57
N TYR A 103 2.52 -9.63 12.90
CA TYR A 103 1.73 -10.77 12.43
C TYR A 103 2.49 -12.09 12.63
N LYS A 104 1.74 -13.18 12.74
CA LYS A 104 2.26 -14.55 12.83
C LYS A 104 1.44 -15.48 11.94
N MET A 105 2.11 -16.35 11.20
CA MET A 105 1.45 -17.46 10.50
C MET A 105 1.44 -18.70 11.38
N VAL A 106 0.25 -19.24 11.64
CA VAL A 106 0.04 -20.38 12.55
C VAL A 106 -0.85 -21.44 11.92
N MET A 107 -0.81 -22.66 12.46
CA MET A 107 -1.72 -23.70 12.02
C MET A 107 -3.14 -23.45 12.51
N LYS A 108 -4.15 -23.66 11.66
CA LYS A 108 -5.56 -23.56 12.05
C LYS A 108 -5.93 -24.57 13.14
N ALA A 109 -5.35 -25.77 13.08
CA ALA A 109 -5.57 -26.82 14.08
C ALA A 109 -4.94 -26.51 15.44
N ASN A 110 -3.89 -25.68 15.48
CA ASN A 110 -3.24 -25.25 16.71
C ASN A 110 -2.55 -23.91 16.51
N LEU A 111 -3.13 -22.86 17.09
CA LEU A 111 -2.67 -21.47 16.93
C LEU A 111 -1.31 -21.20 17.58
N ASN A 112 -0.77 -22.12 18.40
CA ASN A 112 0.55 -21.98 19.02
C ASN A 112 1.68 -22.53 18.14
N LEU A 113 1.37 -23.29 17.09
CA LEU A 113 2.37 -23.88 16.20
C LEU A 113 2.54 -23.00 14.95
N PRO A 114 3.79 -22.64 14.58
CA PRO A 114 4.05 -21.84 13.39
C PRO A 114 3.64 -22.60 12.12
N CYS A 115 3.08 -21.89 11.14
CA CYS A 115 2.82 -22.47 9.83
C CYS A 115 4.03 -22.27 8.92
N VAL A 116 4.72 -23.36 8.60
CA VAL A 116 5.83 -23.34 7.63
C VAL A 116 5.25 -23.46 6.22
N LEU A 117 5.46 -22.42 5.42
CA LEU A 117 5.24 -22.46 3.97
C LEU A 117 6.39 -23.32 3.39
N LYS A 118 6.06 -24.50 2.90
CA LYS A 118 7.01 -25.40 2.22
C LYS A 118 6.86 -25.23 0.73
#